data_AF-A0AAV3EXQ4-F1
#
_entry.id   AF-A0AAV3EXQ4-F1
#
_cell.length_a   1.000
_cell.length_b   1.000
_cell.length_c   1.000
_cell.angle_alpha   90.00
_cell.angle_beta   90.00
_cell.angle_gamma   90.00
#
_symmetry.space_group_name_H-M   'P 1'
#
loop_
_entity.id
_entity.type
_entity.pdbx_description
1 polymer ?
#
loop_
_entity_poly.entity_id
_entity_poly.type
_entity_poly.pdbx_seq_one_letter_code
_entity_poly.pdbx_strand_id
1 'polypeptide(L)'
;MSATRILWGALVIILLAVIFINWEKIEPEVEDTAVIMTSREILSSANEFKNYWVVNGQPKTMVKDDIEVSFSSLGWPIALKENDEIDCLQWLHLLLPNKDKIYADSIEIKKPELAKKEQYRCDYSTANGKVVSVMLVKDALKVSVGFIEKK
;
A
#
# COMPACT_ATOMS: atom_id res chain seq x y z
N MET A 1 29.53 -44.62 -29.32
CA MET A 1 29.40 -43.15 -29.40
C MET A 1 28.05 -42.61 -28.88
N SER A 2 27.09 -43.45 -28.48
CA SER A 2 25.77 -43.03 -27.99
C SER A 2 25.69 -42.81 -26.47
N ALA A 3 26.40 -43.61 -25.66
CA ALA A 3 26.28 -43.59 -24.20
C ALA A 3 26.67 -42.25 -23.56
N THR A 4 27.73 -41.60 -24.06
CA THR A 4 28.15 -40.28 -23.57
C THR A 4 27.13 -39.19 -23.88
N ARG A 5 26.49 -39.22 -25.05
CA ARG A 5 25.44 -38.25 -25.43
C ARG A 5 24.19 -38.39 -24.58
N ILE A 6 23.84 -39.63 -24.20
CA ILE A 6 22.71 -39.91 -23.30
C ILE A 6 23.01 -39.40 -21.88
N LEU A 7 24.22 -39.61 -21.37
CA LEU A 7 24.65 -39.09 -20.06
C LEU A 7 24.59 -37.56 -20.00
N TRP A 8 25.11 -36.87 -21.02
CA TRP A 8 25.05 -35.42 -21.09
C TRP A 8 23.62 -34.88 -21.24
N GLY A 9 22.77 -35.56 -22.03
CA GLY A 9 21.35 -35.21 -22.16
C GLY A 9 20.60 -35.35 -20.83
N ALA A 10 20.83 -36.46 -20.11
CA ALA A 10 20.23 -36.68 -18.79
C ALA A 10 20.66 -35.61 -17.77
N LEU A 11 21.94 -35.24 -17.78
CA LEU A 11 22.47 -34.16 -16.93
C LEU A 11 21.72 -32.84 -17.17
N VAL A 12 21.56 -32.45 -18.43
CA VAL A 12 20.87 -31.19 -18.79
C VAL A 12 19.40 -31.22 -18.38
N ILE A 13 18.71 -32.35 -18.56
CA ILE A 13 17.31 -32.49 -18.14
C ILE A 13 17.16 -32.39 -16.62
N ILE A 14 18.07 -33.00 -15.85
CA ILE A 14 18.07 -32.88 -14.38
C ILE A 14 18.30 -31.43 -13.96
N LEU A 15 19.22 -30.73 -14.61
CA LEU A 15 19.52 -29.32 -14.32
C LEU A 15 18.31 -28.43 -14.62
N LEU A 16 17.63 -28.65 -15.73
CA LEU A 16 16.39 -27.94 -16.07
C LEU A 16 15.27 -28.26 -15.09
N ALA A 17 15.11 -29.52 -14.69
CA ALA A 17 14.10 -29.92 -13.70
C ALA A 17 14.33 -29.24 -12.34
N VAL A 18 15.58 -29.14 -11.88
CA VAL A 18 15.93 -28.44 -10.65
C VAL A 18 15.59 -26.94 -10.75
N ILE A 19 15.87 -26.32 -11.89
CA ILE A 19 15.52 -24.90 -12.12
C ILE A 19 14.00 -24.72 -12.12
N PHE A 20 13.25 -25.58 -12.80
CA PHE A 20 11.78 -25.54 -12.83
C PHE A 20 11.17 -25.72 -11.43
N ILE A 21 11.68 -26.66 -10.64
CA ILE A 21 11.19 -26.91 -9.25
C ILE A 21 11.48 -25.71 -8.34
N ASN A 22 12.57 -24.98 -8.57
CA ASN A 22 12.94 -23.84 -7.73
C ASN A 22 12.44 -22.50 -8.29
N TRP A 23 11.71 -22.48 -9.42
CA TRP A 23 11.21 -21.25 -10.04
C TRP A 23 10.25 -20.48 -9.12
N GLU A 24 9.36 -21.17 -8.40
CA GLU A 24 8.44 -20.56 -7.43
C GLU A 24 9.14 -19.88 -6.23
N LYS A 25 10.39 -20.24 -5.95
CA LYS A 25 11.14 -19.70 -4.79
C LYS A 25 11.90 -18.41 -5.10
N ILE A 26 11.90 -17.95 -6.36
CA ILE A 26 12.66 -16.76 -6.81
C ILE A 26 11.82 -15.47 -6.70
N GLU A 27 10.53 -15.56 -6.43
CA GLU A 27 9.62 -14.39 -6.37
C GLU A 27 9.50 -13.61 -5.03
N PRO A 28 10.05 -14.01 -3.86
CA PRO A 28 9.71 -13.32 -2.62
C PRO A 28 10.32 -11.91 -2.45
N GLU A 29 11.48 -11.63 -3.06
CA GLU A 29 12.21 -10.37 -2.81
C GLU A 29 11.66 -9.16 -3.61
N VAL A 30 11.16 -9.41 -4.82
CA VAL A 30 10.57 -8.36 -5.69
C VAL A 30 9.28 -7.82 -5.06
N GLU A 31 8.56 -8.68 -4.37
CA GLU A 31 7.25 -8.38 -3.83
C GLU A 31 7.31 -7.57 -2.52
N ASP A 32 8.27 -7.86 -1.64
CA ASP A 32 8.59 -7.01 -0.48
C ASP A 32 9.01 -5.60 -0.93
N THR A 33 9.78 -5.53 -2.01
CA THR A 33 10.17 -4.25 -2.62
C THR A 33 8.94 -3.48 -3.09
N ALA A 34 7.94 -4.13 -3.70
CA ALA A 34 6.73 -3.47 -4.18
C ALA A 34 5.90 -2.86 -3.03
N VAL A 35 5.79 -3.54 -1.89
CA VAL A 35 5.06 -3.01 -0.71
C VAL A 35 5.83 -1.86 -0.06
N ILE A 36 7.15 -1.95 0.04
CA ILE A 36 7.97 -0.85 0.54
C ILE A 36 7.85 0.38 -0.38
N MET A 37 7.95 0.19 -1.70
CA MET A 37 7.77 1.27 -2.67
C MET A 37 6.39 1.92 -2.55
N THR A 38 5.35 1.11 -2.35
CA THR A 38 3.99 1.60 -2.08
C THR A 38 3.93 2.54 -0.89
N SER A 39 4.46 2.11 0.26
CA SER A 39 4.43 2.96 1.46
C SER A 39 5.15 4.29 1.27
N ARG A 40 6.27 4.27 0.53
CA ARG A 40 7.03 5.48 0.17
C ARG A 40 6.24 6.40 -0.76
N GLU A 41 5.53 5.82 -1.73
CA GLU A 41 4.70 6.57 -2.67
C GLU A 41 3.51 7.23 -1.99
N ILE A 42 2.81 6.51 -1.10
CA ILE A 42 1.75 7.07 -0.25
C ILE A 42 2.28 8.25 0.56
N LEU A 43 3.44 8.09 1.21
CA LEU A 43 4.05 9.15 2.00
C LEU A 43 4.48 10.34 1.12
N SER A 44 4.99 10.07 -0.08
CA SER A 44 5.38 11.10 -1.05
C SER A 44 4.17 11.90 -1.52
N SER A 45 3.08 11.22 -1.89
CA SER A 45 1.82 11.86 -2.29
C SER A 45 1.26 12.72 -1.15
N ALA A 46 1.19 12.18 0.07
CA ALA A 46 0.76 12.95 1.24
C ALA A 46 1.61 14.21 1.49
N ASN A 47 2.92 14.13 1.28
CA ASN A 47 3.80 15.30 1.39
C ASN A 47 3.55 16.32 0.28
N GLU A 48 3.16 15.90 -0.92
CA GLU A 48 2.75 16.82 -1.99
C GLU A 48 1.52 17.63 -1.60
N PHE A 49 0.49 16.98 -1.04
CA PHE A 49 -0.68 17.67 -0.48
C PHE A 49 -0.30 18.64 0.63
N LYS A 50 0.61 18.24 1.52
CA LYS A 50 1.09 19.10 2.59
C LYS A 50 1.84 20.32 2.04
N ASN A 51 2.68 20.13 1.03
CA ASN A 51 3.38 21.23 0.35
C ASN A 51 2.39 22.19 -0.31
N TYR A 52 1.37 21.65 -1.01
CA TYR A 52 0.27 22.45 -1.56
C TYR A 52 -0.42 23.25 -0.45
N TRP A 53 -0.78 22.61 0.67
CA TRP A 53 -1.43 23.25 1.79
C TRP A 53 -0.62 24.41 2.36
N VAL A 54 0.69 24.22 2.55
CA VAL A 54 1.60 25.28 3.02
C VAL A 54 1.66 26.45 2.04
N VAL A 55 1.81 26.18 0.75
CA VAL A 55 1.99 27.21 -0.29
C VAL A 55 0.70 27.99 -0.55
N ASN A 56 -0.47 27.37 -0.38
CA ASN A 56 -1.78 27.98 -0.67
C ASN A 56 -2.46 28.60 0.55
N GLY A 57 -1.71 28.90 1.62
CA GLY A 57 -2.27 29.60 2.78
C GLY A 57 -3.17 28.74 3.66
N GLN A 58 -2.90 27.43 3.72
CA GLN A 58 -3.53 26.49 4.65
C GLN A 58 -5.05 26.35 4.44
N PRO A 59 -5.50 26.03 3.21
CA PRO A 59 -6.92 25.85 2.94
C PRO A 59 -7.49 24.69 3.78
N LYS A 60 -8.76 24.80 4.16
CA LYS A 60 -9.46 23.72 4.87
C LYS A 60 -9.80 22.56 3.95
N THR A 61 -10.12 22.86 2.70
CA THR A 61 -10.48 21.87 1.68
C THR A 61 -9.85 22.21 0.34
N MET A 62 -9.69 21.21 -0.52
CA MET A 62 -9.38 21.38 -1.94
C MET A 62 -10.13 20.32 -2.75
N VAL A 63 -10.25 20.51 -4.06
CA VAL A 63 -10.79 19.49 -4.96
C VAL A 63 -9.66 18.96 -5.82
N LYS A 64 -9.48 17.64 -5.86
CA LYS A 64 -8.53 16.96 -6.74
C LYS A 64 -9.20 15.72 -7.33
N ASP A 65 -9.21 15.59 -8.65
CA ASP A 65 -9.78 14.43 -9.35
C ASP A 65 -11.23 14.13 -8.92
N ASP A 66 -12.06 15.17 -8.82
CA ASP A 66 -13.45 15.13 -8.34
C ASP A 66 -13.65 14.63 -6.89
N ILE A 67 -12.56 14.52 -6.12
CA ILE A 67 -12.57 14.18 -4.69
C ILE A 67 -12.42 15.48 -3.88
N GLU A 68 -13.35 15.70 -2.95
CA GLU A 68 -13.20 16.75 -1.93
C GLU A 68 -12.21 16.28 -0.87
N VAL A 69 -11.05 16.92 -0.85
CA VAL A 69 -9.97 16.66 0.10
C VAL A 69 -10.09 17.63 1.25
N SER A 70 -10.29 17.11 2.45
CA SER A 70 -10.20 17.89 3.69
C SER A 70 -8.78 17.83 4.24
N PHE A 71 -8.34 18.91 4.87
CA PHE A 71 -7.03 18.98 5.51
C PHE A 71 -7.14 18.90 7.03
N SER A 72 -6.27 18.10 7.63
CA SER A 72 -6.05 18.09 9.08
C SER A 72 -5.44 19.41 9.55
N SER A 73 -5.36 19.63 10.88
CA SER A 73 -4.79 20.87 11.43
C SER A 73 -3.31 21.10 11.06
N LEU A 74 -2.59 20.03 10.67
CA LEU A 74 -1.20 20.07 10.19
C LEU A 74 -1.08 19.88 8.67
N GLY A 75 -2.18 20.01 7.93
CA GLY A 75 -2.17 20.00 6.46
C GLY A 75 -2.08 18.61 5.84
N TRP A 76 -2.47 17.56 6.57
CA TRP A 76 -2.54 16.21 5.97
C TRP A 76 -3.85 16.01 5.22
N PRO A 77 -3.80 15.39 4.03
CA PRO A 77 -5.00 15.16 3.23
C PRO A 77 -5.85 14.04 3.84
N ILE A 78 -7.16 14.24 3.89
CA ILE A 78 -8.18 13.31 4.41
C ILE A 78 -9.35 13.30 3.42
N ALA A 79 -9.78 12.12 3.00
CA ALA A 79 -11.03 11.95 2.25
C ALA A 79 -12.14 11.53 3.22
N LEU A 80 -13.19 12.33 3.33
CA LEU A 80 -14.30 12.11 4.25
C LEU A 80 -15.57 11.77 3.47
N LYS A 81 -16.41 10.92 4.05
CA LYS A 81 -17.79 10.68 3.62
C LYS A 81 -18.70 11.79 4.15
N GLU A 82 -19.94 11.84 3.67
CA GLU A 82 -20.96 12.81 4.12
C GLU A 82 -21.20 12.81 5.64
N ASN A 83 -20.92 11.69 6.32
CA ASN A 83 -21.09 11.52 7.76
C ASN A 83 -19.83 11.83 8.60
N ASP A 84 -18.82 12.52 8.02
CA ASP A 84 -17.55 12.86 8.68
C ASP A 84 -16.68 11.63 9.05
N GLU A 85 -17.00 10.47 8.46
CA GLU A 85 -16.17 9.26 8.55
C GLU A 85 -15.17 9.21 7.41
N ILE A 86 -14.02 8.57 7.63
CA ILE A 86 -13.03 8.42 6.58
C ILE A 86 -13.52 7.49 5.46
N ASP A 87 -13.37 7.95 4.22
CA ASP A 87 -13.53 7.11 3.05
C ASP A 87 -12.17 6.48 2.71
N CYS A 88 -11.91 5.27 3.21
CA CYS A 88 -10.64 4.59 2.98
C CYS A 88 -10.33 4.35 1.50
N LEU A 89 -11.36 4.20 0.65
CA LEU A 89 -11.17 3.95 -0.78
C LEU A 89 -10.78 5.26 -1.49
N GLN A 90 -11.51 6.34 -1.24
CA GLN A 90 -11.15 7.65 -1.78
C GLN A 90 -9.81 8.14 -1.21
N TRP A 91 -9.52 7.87 0.07
CA TRP A 91 -8.24 8.22 0.67
C TRP A 91 -7.08 7.45 0.04
N LEU A 92 -7.29 6.19 -0.33
CA LEU A 92 -6.32 5.41 -1.09
C LEU A 92 -6.13 5.98 -2.50
N HIS A 93 -7.21 6.25 -3.22
CA HIS A 93 -7.15 6.86 -4.57
C HIS A 93 -6.40 8.19 -4.56
N LEU A 94 -6.63 8.99 -3.52
CA LEU A 94 -5.96 10.27 -3.33
C LEU A 94 -4.45 10.11 -3.10
N LEU A 95 -4.07 9.19 -2.22
CA LEU A 95 -2.67 8.96 -1.83
C LEU A 95 -1.91 8.10 -2.85
N LEU A 96 -2.62 7.39 -3.72
CA LEU A 96 -2.06 6.37 -4.59
C LEU A 96 -2.81 6.25 -5.93
N PRO A 97 -2.82 7.30 -6.76
CA PRO A 97 -3.69 7.39 -7.94
C PRO A 97 -3.32 6.42 -9.09
N ASN A 98 -2.08 5.94 -9.17
CA ASN A 98 -1.56 5.19 -10.32
C ASN A 98 -1.23 3.73 -10.00
N LYS A 99 -2.17 2.93 -9.47
CA LYS A 99 -1.86 1.51 -9.19
C LYS A 99 -2.81 0.48 -9.79
N ASP A 100 -2.23 -0.25 -10.74
CA ASP A 100 -2.77 -1.47 -11.35
C ASP A 100 -2.50 -2.75 -10.51
N LYS A 101 -1.72 -2.67 -9.41
CA LYS A 101 -1.18 -3.85 -8.69
C LYS A 101 -1.43 -3.90 -7.18
N ILE A 102 -2.20 -2.97 -6.62
CA ILE A 102 -2.69 -3.09 -5.23
C ILE A 102 -4.18 -3.34 -5.30
N TYR A 103 -4.54 -4.59 -5.07
CA TYR A 103 -5.93 -4.98 -4.92
C TYR A 103 -6.36 -4.56 -3.52
N ALA A 104 -7.29 -3.61 -3.44
CA ALA A 104 -8.02 -3.34 -2.21
C ALA A 104 -8.97 -4.52 -1.96
N ASP A 105 -8.42 -5.66 -1.54
CA ASP A 105 -9.24 -6.76 -1.03
C ASP A 105 -9.79 -6.31 0.32
N SER A 106 -10.98 -5.71 0.27
CA SER A 106 -11.84 -5.31 1.40
C SER A 106 -11.32 -5.71 2.79
N ILE A 107 -10.82 -4.75 3.58
CA ILE A 107 -10.68 -4.95 5.03
C ILE A 107 -11.30 -3.76 5.76
N GLU A 108 -12.41 -4.08 6.44
CA GLU A 108 -13.19 -3.17 7.27
C GLU A 108 -12.45 -2.71 8.53
N ILE A 109 -12.46 -1.39 8.69
CA ILE A 109 -12.79 -0.60 9.90
C ILE A 109 -12.40 -1.17 11.27
N LYS A 110 -11.49 -0.45 11.96
CA LYS A 110 -11.65 -0.19 13.40
C LYS A 110 -11.54 1.30 13.69
N LYS A 111 -12.68 1.92 13.97
CA LYS A 111 -12.72 3.08 14.89
C LYS A 111 -12.15 2.58 16.23
N PRO A 112 -11.18 3.24 16.86
CA PRO A 112 -11.09 3.14 18.30
C PRO A 112 -12.35 3.79 18.86
N GLU A 113 -13.29 2.97 19.35
CA GLU A 113 -14.21 3.40 20.39
C GLU A 113 -13.37 4.17 21.42
N LEU A 114 -13.72 5.42 21.68
CA LEU A 114 -13.14 6.26 22.74
C LEU A 114 -11.78 6.91 22.42
N ALA A 115 -11.76 7.91 21.53
CA ALA A 115 -10.81 9.01 21.70
C ALA A 115 -11.34 10.31 21.10
N LYS A 116 -11.58 11.31 21.95
CA LYS A 116 -11.88 12.71 21.61
C LYS A 116 -10.68 13.43 20.95
N LYS A 117 -9.94 12.77 20.06
CA LYS A 117 -8.81 13.30 19.29
C LYS A 117 -8.78 12.59 17.94
N GLU A 118 -8.85 13.35 16.85
CA GLU A 118 -8.87 12.89 15.45
C GLU A 118 -7.85 11.75 15.23
N GLN A 119 -8.39 10.55 15.05
CA GLN A 119 -7.64 9.32 14.81
C GLN A 119 -8.29 8.60 13.64
N TYR A 120 -7.65 8.68 12.49
CA TYR A 120 -8.07 7.97 11.29
C TYR A 120 -7.09 6.83 10.98
N ARG A 121 -7.61 5.69 10.55
CA ARG A 121 -6.79 4.54 10.15
C ARG A 121 -7.49 3.76 9.05
N CYS A 122 -6.74 3.45 7.99
CA CYS A 122 -7.14 2.56 6.92
C CYS A 122 -6.03 1.54 6.67
N ASP A 123 -6.40 0.27 6.61
CA ASP A 123 -5.49 -0.85 6.40
C ASP A 123 -5.75 -1.44 5.00
N TYR A 124 -4.73 -1.45 4.15
CA TYR A 124 -4.80 -1.89 2.75
C TYR A 124 -4.06 -3.22 2.59
N SER A 125 -4.81 -4.28 2.30
CA SER A 125 -4.24 -5.60 2.05
C SER A 125 -3.64 -5.69 0.63
N THR A 126 -2.81 -6.70 0.44
CA THR A 126 -2.27 -7.09 -0.86
C THR A 126 -2.56 -8.57 -1.07
N ALA A 127 -2.52 -9.04 -2.32
CA ALA A 127 -2.83 -10.43 -2.69
C ALA A 127 -2.03 -11.49 -1.89
N ASN A 128 -0.87 -11.11 -1.35
CA ASN A 128 0.05 -12.01 -0.66
C ASN A 128 -0.03 -11.89 0.87
N GLY A 129 -1.07 -11.26 1.41
CA GLY A 129 -1.33 -11.15 2.85
C GLY A 129 -0.53 -10.07 3.58
N LYS A 130 0.23 -9.24 2.86
CA LYS A 130 0.88 -8.03 3.41
C LYS A 130 -0.14 -6.91 3.52
N VAL A 131 0.02 -6.06 4.53
CA VAL A 131 -0.87 -4.92 4.82
C VAL A 131 -0.08 -3.62 4.89
N VAL A 132 -0.60 -2.58 4.27
CA VAL A 132 -0.15 -1.21 4.39
C VAL A 132 -1.18 -0.44 5.21
N SER A 133 -0.82 -0.02 6.41
CA SER A 133 -1.67 0.80 7.27
C SER A 133 -1.32 2.28 7.14
N VAL A 134 -2.30 3.10 6.81
CA VAL A 134 -2.20 4.56 6.82
C VAL A 134 -2.97 5.08 8.03
N MET A 135 -2.30 5.84 8.88
CA MET A 135 -2.82 6.34 10.15
C MET A 135 -2.60 7.84 10.26
N LEU A 136 -3.62 8.57 10.67
CA LEU A 136 -3.51 9.96 11.11
C LEU A 136 -3.81 10.00 12.60
N VAL A 137 -2.77 10.15 13.43
CA VAL A 137 -2.90 10.13 14.90
C VAL A 137 -2.34 11.41 15.46
N LYS A 138 -3.19 12.23 16.11
CA LYS A 138 -2.80 13.55 16.64
C LYS A 138 -2.14 14.42 15.55
N ASP A 139 -2.78 14.48 14.38
CA ASP A 139 -2.27 15.18 13.19
C ASP A 139 -0.89 14.71 12.68
N ALA A 140 -0.41 13.54 13.08
CA ALA A 140 0.78 12.93 12.50
C ALA A 140 0.36 11.81 11.54
N LEU A 141 0.62 11.99 10.25
CA LEU A 141 0.45 10.94 9.27
C LEU A 141 1.56 9.90 9.41
N LYS A 142 1.19 8.63 9.53
CA LYS A 142 2.08 7.48 9.64
C LYS A 142 1.65 6.43 8.64
N VAL A 143 2.63 5.86 7.94
CA VAL A 143 2.43 4.72 7.04
C VAL A 143 3.29 3.59 7.56
N SER A 144 2.69 2.43 7.83
CA SER A 144 3.39 1.24 8.30
C SER A 144 3.05 0.03 7.44
N VAL A 145 4.03 -0.83 7.23
CA VAL A 145 3.86 -2.12 6.55
C VAL A 145 3.84 -3.22 7.60
N GLY A 146 2.91 -4.16 7.48
CA GLY A 146 2.81 -5.35 8.34
C GLY A 146 2.35 -6.58 7.56
N PHE A 147 2.15 -7.67 8.28
CA PHE A 147 1.63 -8.93 7.75
C PHE A 147 0.36 -9.31 8.52
N ILE A 148 -0.66 -9.83 7.83
CA ILE A 148 -1.77 -10.50 8.53
C ILE A 148 -1.26 -11.88 8.92
N GLU A 149 -0.98 -12.10 10.20
CA GLU A 149 -0.87 -13.48 10.72
C GLU A 149 -2.26 -14.11 10.58
N LYS A 150 -2.44 -14.96 9.55
CA LYS A 150 -3.58 -15.88 9.50
C LYS A 150 -3.47 -16.80 10.73
N LYS A 151 -4.35 -16.58 11.71
CA LYS A 151 -4.55 -17.49 12.84
C LYS A 151 -5.23 -18.78 12.38
#